data_AF-A0A9E2QJP8-F1
#
_entry.id   AF-A0A9E2QJP8-F1
#
_cell.length_a   1.000
_cell.length_b   1.000
_cell.length_c   1.000
_cell.angle_alpha   90.00
_cell.angle_beta   90.00
_cell.angle_gamma   90.00
#
_symmetry.space_group_name_H-M   'P 1'
#
loop_
_entity.id
_entity.type
_entity.pdbx_description
1 polymer ?
#
loop_
_entity_poly.entity_id
_entity_poly.type
_entity_poly.pdbx_seq_one_letter_code
_entity_poly.pdbx_strand_id
1 'polypeptide(L)'
;MMKVINKPDDLRLFCNQTKQPMKYQNKKVAGVWIDHDHAYIIRSSDYKSNGLFEIQEKIKADHHPEHSGSEHTFHQKQAQEQHKFFSALTSHLNQADALYIFGPGKAQEQLRNYLIEDKQYKNKEIVTGTAQHQTPNQLIAQVREHFYHN
;
A
#
# COMPACT_ATOMS: atom_id res chain seq x y z
N MET A 1 66.64 15.12 19.42
CA MET A 1 65.37 15.87 19.43
C MET A 1 64.77 15.78 18.03
N MET A 2 63.75 14.95 17.82
CA MET A 2 62.83 15.06 16.67
C MET A 2 61.50 14.43 17.13
N LYS A 3 60.41 15.19 17.01
CA LYS A 3 59.08 14.85 17.55
C LYS A 3 58.37 13.79 16.70
N VAL A 4 57.68 12.93 17.44
CA VAL A 4 56.67 11.93 17.07
C VAL A 4 55.54 12.51 16.24
N ILE A 5 55.08 11.80 15.20
CA ILE A 5 53.64 11.56 14.98
C ILE A 5 53.40 10.19 14.33
N ASN A 6 52.90 9.26 15.13
CA ASN A 6 52.15 8.07 14.69
C ASN A 6 50.74 8.49 14.28
N LYS A 7 50.23 8.01 13.14
CA LYS A 7 48.81 7.68 12.92
C LYS A 7 48.67 6.68 11.75
N PRO A 8 48.26 5.43 11.97
CA PRO A 8 47.73 4.56 10.94
C PRO A 8 46.19 4.56 11.03
N ASP A 9 45.54 5.64 10.59
CA ASP A 9 44.08 5.82 10.73
C ASP A 9 43.39 6.07 9.37
N ASP A 10 43.71 5.29 8.33
CA ASP A 10 43.01 5.40 7.04
C ASP A 10 42.63 4.02 6.45
N LEU A 11 42.02 3.18 7.29
CA LEU A 11 41.45 1.88 6.89
C LEU A 11 40.01 1.68 7.41
N ARG A 12 39.26 2.77 7.58
CA ARG A 12 37.85 2.74 8.04
C ARG A 12 36.87 3.48 7.13
N LEU A 13 37.12 3.50 5.81
CA LEU A 13 36.18 4.09 4.86
C LEU A 13 35.60 3.11 3.82
N PHE A 14 35.60 1.82 4.12
CA PHE A 14 34.86 0.85 3.31
C PHE A 14 34.01 -0.05 4.21
N CYS A 15 32.71 -0.07 3.91
CA CYS A 15 31.71 -1.04 4.36
C CYS A 15 31.02 -0.82 5.72
N ASN A 16 30.46 0.38 5.94
CA ASN A 16 29.23 0.51 6.75
C ASN A 16 28.07 0.96 5.87
N GLN A 17 27.76 0.19 4.83
CA GLN A 17 26.37 0.11 4.38
C GLN A 17 25.62 -0.68 5.46
N THR A 18 25.23 0.00 6.53
CA THR A 18 24.24 -0.51 7.45
C THR A 18 23.00 -0.83 6.63
N LYS A 19 22.81 -2.11 6.30
CA LYS A 19 21.50 -2.62 5.88
C LYS A 19 20.56 -2.25 7.02
N GLN A 20 19.78 -1.18 6.83
CA GLN A 20 18.73 -0.84 7.76
C GLN A 20 17.89 -2.11 7.96
N PRO A 21 17.56 -2.51 9.20
CA PRO A 21 16.70 -3.66 9.41
C PRO A 21 15.39 -3.37 8.69
N MET A 22 15.09 -4.17 7.68
CA MET A 22 13.89 -4.04 6.86
C MET A 22 12.68 -3.95 7.80
N LYS A 23 12.00 -2.80 7.83
CA LYS A 23 10.98 -2.48 8.86
C LYS A 23 9.87 -3.54 8.95
N TYR A 24 9.64 -4.25 7.84
CA TYR A 24 8.56 -5.21 7.66
C TYR A 24 9.02 -6.67 7.59
N GLN A 25 10.24 -7.01 8.03
CA GLN A 25 10.81 -8.37 7.85
C GLN A 25 9.96 -9.49 8.48
N ASN A 26 9.19 -9.18 9.53
CA ASN A 26 8.36 -10.13 10.26
C ASN A 26 6.86 -9.77 10.30
N LYS A 27 6.42 -8.86 9.41
CA LYS A 27 5.04 -8.40 9.30
C LYS A 27 4.41 -8.94 8.02
N LYS A 28 3.11 -9.23 8.05
CA LYS A 28 2.35 -9.50 6.84
C LYS A 28 2.09 -8.19 6.10
N VAL A 29 2.54 -8.09 4.85
CA VAL A 29 2.41 -6.86 4.05
C VAL A 29 1.47 -7.04 2.87
N ALA A 30 0.70 -6.01 2.56
CA ALA A 30 -0.07 -5.92 1.33
C ALA A 30 -0.09 -4.48 0.80
N GLY A 31 -0.04 -4.35 -0.51
CA GLY A 31 -0.23 -3.10 -1.24
C GLY A 31 -1.59 -3.07 -1.91
N VAL A 32 -2.16 -1.88 -2.01
CA VAL A 32 -3.47 -1.63 -2.61
C VAL A 32 -3.37 -0.41 -3.49
N TRP A 33 -3.56 -0.61 -4.78
CA TRP A 33 -3.82 0.49 -5.67
C TRP A 33 -5.32 0.65 -5.84
N ILE A 34 -5.83 1.88 -5.77
CA ILE A 34 -7.24 2.17 -5.94
C ILE A 34 -7.46 3.43 -6.77
N ASP A 35 -8.52 3.43 -7.56
CA ASP A 35 -9.08 4.58 -8.27
C ASP A 35 -10.62 4.54 -8.11
N HIS A 36 -11.33 5.42 -8.81
CA HIS A 36 -12.78 5.52 -8.77
C HIS A 36 -13.49 4.25 -9.29
N ASP A 37 -12.90 3.57 -10.28
CA ASP A 37 -13.54 2.44 -10.97
C ASP A 37 -12.87 1.08 -10.68
N HIS A 38 -11.62 1.09 -10.24
CA HIS A 38 -10.80 -0.12 -10.15
C HIS A 38 -9.93 -0.12 -8.89
N ALA A 39 -9.73 -1.30 -8.32
CA ALA A 39 -8.71 -1.55 -7.30
C ALA A 39 -7.90 -2.80 -7.64
N TYR A 40 -6.60 -2.76 -7.35
CA TYR A 40 -5.67 -3.88 -7.47
C TYR A 40 -5.07 -4.19 -6.12
N ILE A 41 -5.19 -5.45 -5.70
CA ILE A 41 -4.54 -5.97 -4.51
C ILE A 41 -3.21 -6.58 -4.92
N ILE A 42 -2.12 -6.06 -4.37
CA ILE A 42 -0.75 -6.44 -4.70
C ILE A 42 -0.09 -6.98 -3.44
N ARG A 43 0.24 -8.27 -3.42
CA ARG A 43 0.88 -8.90 -2.27
C ARG A 43 1.72 -10.08 -2.72
N SER A 44 2.58 -10.55 -1.83
CA SER A 44 3.24 -11.84 -1.98
C SER A 44 2.30 -12.98 -1.61
N SER A 45 2.53 -14.16 -2.19
CA SER A 45 1.88 -15.43 -1.81
C SER A 45 1.93 -15.68 -0.31
N ASP A 46 3.07 -15.37 0.30
CA ASP A 46 3.37 -15.64 1.72
C ASP A 46 3.16 -14.43 2.63
N TYR A 47 2.62 -13.32 2.11
CA TYR A 47 2.51 -12.03 2.80
C TYR A 47 3.84 -11.45 3.29
N LYS A 48 4.98 -11.96 2.82
CA LYS A 48 6.30 -11.49 3.23
C LYS A 48 6.70 -10.24 2.47
N SER A 49 7.33 -9.29 3.18
CA SER A 49 7.94 -8.09 2.59
C SER A 49 9.06 -8.39 1.61
N ASN A 50 9.74 -9.53 1.77
CA ASN A 50 10.78 -10.00 0.85
C ASN A 50 10.27 -10.96 -0.25
N GLY A 51 8.96 -11.10 -0.42
CA GLY A 51 8.39 -11.98 -1.43
C GLY A 51 8.38 -11.40 -2.84
N LEU A 52 7.93 -12.23 -3.78
CA LEU A 52 7.53 -11.78 -5.12
C LEU A 52 6.14 -11.16 -5.02
N PHE A 53 6.04 -9.86 -5.29
CA PHE A 53 4.77 -9.16 -5.31
C PHE A 53 4.10 -9.33 -6.65
N GLU A 54 2.82 -9.70 -6.61
CA GLU A 54 1.99 -9.88 -7.81
C GLU A 54 0.60 -9.31 -7.53
N ILE A 55 -0.11 -8.95 -8.61
CA ILE A 55 -1.52 -8.58 -8.51
C ILE A 55 -2.31 -9.86 -8.29
N GLN A 56 -2.88 -9.99 -7.10
CA GLN A 56 -3.64 -11.17 -6.71
C GLN A 56 -5.10 -11.05 -7.09
N GLU A 57 -5.65 -9.84 -6.98
CA GLU A 57 -7.07 -9.59 -7.21
C GLU A 57 -7.24 -8.24 -7.91
N LYS A 58 -8.21 -8.20 -8.83
CA LYS A 58 -8.70 -6.97 -9.45
C LYS A 58 -10.17 -6.82 -9.11
N ILE A 59 -10.49 -5.77 -8.36
CA ILE A 59 -11.87 -5.45 -7.99
C ILE A 59 -12.32 -4.29 -8.89
N LYS A 60 -13.53 -4.40 -9.43
CA LYS A 60 -14.18 -3.34 -10.20
C LYS A 60 -15.29 -2.73 -9.37
N ALA A 61 -15.44 -1.43 -9.43
CA ALA A 61 -16.62 -0.76 -8.92
C ALA A 61 -17.81 -1.15 -9.80
N ASP A 62 -18.93 -1.50 -9.15
CA ASP A 62 -20.17 -1.81 -9.82
C ASP A 62 -20.92 -0.51 -10.07
N HIS A 63 -20.63 0.15 -11.19
CA HIS A 63 -21.37 1.33 -11.64
C HIS A 63 -22.56 0.86 -12.48
N HIS A 64 -23.73 0.67 -11.89
CA HIS A 64 -24.94 0.38 -12.66
C HIS A 64 -25.44 1.65 -13.36
N PRO A 65 -25.44 1.72 -14.71
CA PRO A 65 -26.06 2.84 -15.41
C PRO A 65 -27.57 2.58 -15.50
N GLU A 66 -28.29 2.69 -14.38
CA GLU A 66 -29.76 2.66 -14.43
C GLU A 66 -30.28 4.05 -14.84
N HIS A 67 -30.61 4.18 -16.13
CA HIS A 67 -31.60 5.14 -16.60
C HIS A 67 -32.89 4.96 -15.78
N SER A 68 -33.38 6.05 -15.17
CA SER A 68 -34.69 6.19 -14.49
C SER A 68 -34.64 6.08 -12.96
N GLY A 69 -34.35 7.20 -12.30
CA GLY A 69 -34.59 7.37 -10.88
C GLY A 69 -34.20 8.77 -10.43
N SER A 70 -35.11 9.44 -9.73
CA SER A 70 -34.98 10.80 -9.20
C SER A 70 -33.61 11.06 -8.55
N GLU A 71 -33.07 12.27 -8.70
CA GLU A 71 -31.71 12.67 -8.23
C GLU A 71 -31.41 12.28 -6.77
N HIS A 72 -32.42 12.23 -5.91
CA HIS A 72 -32.27 11.86 -4.50
C HIS A 72 -31.93 10.37 -4.28
N THR A 73 -32.39 9.46 -5.15
CA THR A 73 -32.12 8.01 -5.06
C THR A 73 -30.72 7.67 -5.59
N PHE A 74 -30.18 8.51 -6.47
CA PHE A 74 -28.88 8.31 -7.11
C PHE A 74 -27.71 8.43 -6.12
N HIS A 75 -27.75 9.39 -5.19
CA HIS A 75 -26.69 9.57 -4.19
C HIS A 75 -26.61 8.43 -3.19
N GLN A 76 -27.76 7.89 -2.76
CA GLN A 76 -27.81 6.77 -1.82
C GLN A 76 -27.28 5.47 -2.44
N LYS A 77 -27.62 5.21 -3.72
CA LYS A 77 -27.12 4.04 -4.46
C LYS A 77 -25.60 4.08 -4.61
N GLN A 78 -25.03 5.21 -5.03
CA GLN A 78 -23.58 5.36 -5.19
C GLN A 78 -22.80 5.14 -3.89
N ALA A 79 -23.27 5.68 -2.76
CA ALA A 79 -22.62 5.47 -1.47
C ALA A 79 -22.65 3.98 -1.07
N GLN A 80 -23.75 3.28 -1.35
CA GLN A 80 -23.88 1.85 -1.08
C GLN A 80 -22.97 1.00 -1.98
N GLU A 81 -22.88 1.32 -3.26
CA GLU A 81 -21.97 0.66 -4.23
C GLU A 81 -20.51 0.85 -3.82
N GLN A 82 -20.13 2.08 -3.45
CA GLN A 82 -18.80 2.38 -2.94
C GLN A 82 -18.50 1.60 -1.65
N HIS A 83 -19.45 1.52 -0.72
CA HIS A 83 -19.28 0.72 0.49
C HIS A 83 -19.09 -0.77 0.17
N LYS A 84 -19.86 -1.34 -0.78
CA LYS A 84 -19.68 -2.73 -1.23
C LYS A 84 -18.30 -2.94 -1.85
N PHE A 85 -17.85 -2.01 -2.69
CA PHE A 85 -16.54 -2.04 -3.33
C PHE A 85 -15.41 -2.04 -2.29
N PHE A 86 -15.46 -1.14 -1.31
CA PHE A 86 -14.48 -1.09 -0.23
C PHE A 86 -14.54 -2.33 0.67
N SER A 87 -15.73 -2.81 1.02
CA SER A 87 -15.90 -4.02 1.83
C SER A 87 -15.32 -5.28 1.16
N ALA A 88 -15.51 -5.42 -0.16
CA ALA A 88 -14.89 -6.49 -0.94
C ALA A 88 -13.36 -6.38 -0.89
N LEU A 89 -12.82 -5.17 -1.06
CA LEU A 89 -11.39 -4.89 -1.00
C LEU A 89 -10.78 -5.21 0.37
N THR A 90 -11.38 -4.72 1.46
CA THR A 90 -10.87 -4.94 2.81
C THR A 90 -10.96 -6.41 3.23
N SER A 91 -11.93 -7.17 2.73
CA SER A 91 -12.02 -8.61 3.04
C SER A 91 -10.74 -9.39 2.70
N HIS A 92 -10.00 -8.97 1.67
CA HIS A 92 -8.72 -9.58 1.29
C HIS A 92 -7.50 -9.03 2.07
N LEU A 93 -7.66 -7.93 2.79
CA LEU A 93 -6.58 -7.20 3.49
C LEU A 93 -6.52 -7.51 4.98
N ASN A 94 -7.54 -8.17 5.53
CA ASN A 94 -7.66 -8.50 6.96
C ASN A 94 -6.41 -9.21 7.53
N GLN A 95 -5.74 -10.01 6.70
CA GLN A 95 -4.55 -10.78 7.11
C GLN A 95 -3.26 -9.96 7.16
N ALA A 96 -3.20 -8.79 6.50
CA ALA A 96 -2.00 -7.96 6.47
C ALA A 96 -1.89 -7.11 7.74
N ASP A 97 -0.69 -6.99 8.29
CA ASP A 97 -0.37 -6.12 9.44
C ASP A 97 0.04 -4.72 8.98
N ALA A 98 0.62 -4.61 7.78
CA ALA A 98 1.00 -3.36 7.15
C ALA A 98 0.38 -3.26 5.75
N LEU A 99 -0.27 -2.13 5.51
CA LEU A 99 -0.98 -1.79 4.29
C LEU A 99 -0.37 -0.55 3.67
N TYR A 100 -0.06 -0.65 2.38
CA TYR A 100 0.34 0.48 1.56
C TYR A 100 -0.78 0.81 0.57
N ILE A 101 -1.44 1.95 0.74
CA ILE A 101 -2.55 2.40 -0.08
C ILE A 101 -2.07 3.52 -0.98
N PHE A 102 -2.31 3.41 -2.29
CA PHE A 102 -1.86 4.41 -3.25
C PHE A 102 -2.85 4.54 -4.39
N GLY A 103 -2.92 5.72 -4.98
CA GLY A 103 -3.96 6.05 -5.95
C GLY A 103 -4.07 7.56 -6.18
N PRO A 104 -5.05 8.00 -6.99
CA PRO A 104 -5.43 9.40 -7.05
C PRO A 104 -5.95 9.85 -5.68
N GLY A 105 -5.58 11.07 -5.26
CA GLY A 105 -5.69 11.56 -3.88
C GLY A 105 -7.03 11.28 -3.20
N LYS A 106 -8.15 11.53 -3.89
CA LYS A 106 -9.49 11.31 -3.32
C LYS A 106 -9.78 9.83 -3.00
N ALA A 107 -9.40 8.90 -3.89
CA ALA A 107 -9.73 7.48 -3.73
C ALA A 107 -8.95 6.86 -2.55
N GLN A 108 -7.66 7.17 -2.43
CA GLN A 108 -6.85 6.69 -1.31
C GLN A 108 -7.33 7.26 0.04
N GLU A 109 -7.77 8.52 0.09
CA GLU A 109 -8.27 9.16 1.31
C GLU A 109 -9.57 8.51 1.76
N GLN A 110 -10.49 8.26 0.84
CA GLN A 110 -11.75 7.57 1.14
C GLN A 110 -11.52 6.16 1.66
N LEU A 111 -10.64 5.37 1.03
CA LEU A 111 -10.31 4.03 1.51
C LEU A 111 -9.61 4.06 2.87
N ARG A 112 -8.69 5.00 3.08
CA ARG A 112 -8.02 5.17 4.38
C ARG A 112 -9.06 5.46 5.47
N ASN A 113 -9.98 6.38 5.22
CA ASN A 113 -11.05 6.72 6.16
C ASN A 113 -11.92 5.50 6.48
N TYR A 114 -12.31 4.74 5.46
CA TYR A 114 -13.06 3.50 5.63
C TYR A 114 -12.33 2.48 6.52
N LEU A 115 -11.01 2.33 6.33
CA LEU A 115 -10.19 1.42 7.13
C LEU A 115 -10.04 1.90 8.59
N ILE A 116 -9.80 3.18 8.84
CA ILE A 116 -9.63 3.67 10.22
C ILE A 116 -10.93 3.62 11.04
N GLU A 117 -12.09 3.66 10.38
CA GLU A 117 -13.39 3.46 11.03
C GLU A 117 -13.60 1.99 11.46
N ASP A 118 -12.98 1.05 10.76
CA ASP A 118 -13.03 -0.37 11.11
C ASP A 118 -12.05 -0.71 12.25
N LYS A 119 -12.60 -1.27 13.33
CA LYS A 119 -11.85 -1.70 14.52
C LYS A 119 -10.75 -2.72 14.20
N GLN A 120 -10.91 -3.53 13.15
CA GLN A 120 -9.92 -4.53 12.74
C GLN A 120 -8.64 -3.90 12.22
N TYR A 121 -8.72 -2.68 11.69
CA TYR A 121 -7.61 -1.98 11.05
C TYR A 121 -6.98 -0.90 11.93
N LYS A 122 -7.62 -0.58 13.06
CA LYS A 122 -7.12 0.43 14.03
C LYS A 122 -5.72 0.16 14.56
N ASN A 123 -5.32 -1.11 14.67
CA ASN A 123 -3.98 -1.52 15.14
C ASN A 123 -3.01 -1.87 13.99
N LYS A 124 -3.46 -1.79 12.73
CA LYS A 124 -2.65 -2.09 11.55
C LYS A 124 -1.92 -0.84 11.09
N GLU A 125 -0.75 -1.04 10.50
CA GLU A 125 0.04 0.06 9.95
C GLU A 125 -0.51 0.42 8.57
N ILE A 126 -1.10 1.60 8.42
CA ILE A 126 -1.66 2.07 7.15
C ILE A 126 -0.84 3.26 6.67
N VAL A 127 -0.16 3.08 5.55
CA VAL A 127 0.64 4.12 4.89
C VAL A 127 -0.02 4.48 3.57
N THR A 128 -0.15 5.77 3.29
CA THR A 128 -0.65 6.26 2.01
C THR A 128 0.50 6.73 1.12
N GLY A 129 0.34 6.59 -0.19
CA GLY A 129 1.32 6.98 -1.19
C GLY A 129 0.68 7.58 -2.42
N THR A 130 1.42 8.43 -3.12
CA THR A 130 0.92 9.03 -4.36
C THR A 130 1.14 8.08 -5.54
N ALA A 131 0.13 7.98 -6.40
CA ALA A 131 0.22 7.24 -7.66
C ALA A 131 -0.30 8.13 -8.80
N GLN A 132 0.50 8.28 -9.85
CA GLN A 132 0.09 8.97 -11.08
C GLN A 132 0.27 8.01 -12.24
N HIS A 133 -0.85 7.62 -12.88
CA HIS A 133 -0.87 6.85 -14.14
C HIS A 133 0.21 5.77 -14.25
N GLN A 134 0.07 4.70 -13.48
CA GLN A 134 1.01 3.59 -13.47
C GLN A 134 0.44 2.36 -14.17
N THR A 135 1.29 1.65 -14.91
CA THR A 135 0.97 0.33 -15.45
C THR A 135 0.98 -0.71 -14.32
N PRO A 136 0.32 -1.88 -14.48
CA PRO A 136 0.31 -2.94 -13.48
C PRO A 136 1.69 -3.30 -12.90
N ASN A 137 2.71 -3.34 -13.76
CA ASN A 137 4.09 -3.63 -13.33
C ASN A 137 4.69 -2.51 -12.47
N GLN A 138 4.34 -1.25 -12.75
CA GLN A 138 4.77 -0.10 -11.95
C GLN A 138 4.11 -0.12 -10.57
N LEU A 139 2.85 -0.56 -10.47
CA LEU A 139 2.17 -0.75 -9.18
C LEU A 139 2.91 -1.77 -8.31
N ILE A 140 3.27 -2.91 -8.90
CA ILE A 140 4.06 -3.97 -8.23
C ILE A 140 5.41 -3.42 -7.78
N ALA A 141 6.11 -2.70 -8.65
CA ALA A 141 7.42 -2.13 -8.35
C ALA A 141 7.35 -1.14 -7.18
N GLN A 142 6.33 -0.28 -7.14
CA GLN A 142 6.15 0.71 -6.09
C GLN A 142 5.84 0.06 -4.73
N VAL A 143 4.97 -0.95 -4.69
CA VAL A 143 4.69 -1.72 -3.48
C VAL A 143 5.96 -2.41 -2.98
N ARG A 144 6.69 -3.03 -3.90
CA ARG A 144 7.96 -3.68 -3.58
C ARG A 144 8.93 -2.67 -3.00
N GLU A 145 9.14 -1.53 -3.65
CA GLU A 145 10.03 -0.47 -3.17
C GLU A 145 9.64 0.03 -1.78
N HIS A 146 8.34 0.22 -1.52
CA HIS A 146 7.85 0.66 -0.21
C HIS A 146 8.20 -0.32 0.92
N PHE A 147 8.06 -1.63 0.68
CA PHE A 147 8.33 -2.66 1.69
C PHE A 147 9.79 -3.15 1.71
N TYR A 148 10.56 -2.90 0.64
CA TYR A 148 11.97 -3.30 0.55
C TYR A 148 12.99 -2.21 0.91
N HIS A 149 12.68 -0.93 0.73
CA HIS A 149 13.67 0.15 0.93
C HIS A 149 13.48 0.96 2.23
N ASN A 150 12.49 0.62 3.06
CA ASN A 150 12.20 1.31 4.34
C ASN A 150 12.42 0.43 5.58
#